data_AF-A0A3M8B7W8-F1
#
_entry.id   AF-A0A3M8B7W8-F1
#
_cell.length_a   1.000
_cell.length_b   1.000
_cell.length_c   1.000
_cell.angle_alpha   90.00
_cell.angle_beta   90.00
_cell.angle_gamma   90.00
#
_symmetry.space_group_name_H-M   'P 1'
#
loop_
_entity.id
_entity.type
_entity.pdbx_description
1 polymer ?
#
loop_
_entity_poly.entity_id
_entity_poly.type
_entity_poly.pdbx_seq_one_letter_code
_entity_poly.pdbx_strand_id
1 'polypeptide(L)'
;MVKVKLPKKIANDLKLMRKMVTHEKYLFNKVFYELSGETVVGFDDLPKEQKADIHDIVSRLYIFMKDNPNVYYTALINGYEIELTPEEKLQELYDNYEKRFLLSQNSAEKNYYQGVCHGITIARENLIKL
;
A
#
# COMPACT_ATOMS: atom_id res chain seq x y z
N MET A 1 -4.36 -22.48 3.59
CA MET A 1 -3.05 -21.80 3.70
C MET A 1 -3.22 -20.57 4.57
N VAL A 2 -2.28 -20.31 5.49
CA VAL A 2 -2.34 -19.15 6.41
C VAL A 2 -1.74 -17.94 5.70
N LYS A 3 -2.49 -16.84 5.63
CA LYS A 3 -2.02 -15.55 5.13
C LYS A 3 -1.30 -14.79 6.24
N VAL A 4 -0.39 -13.92 5.85
CA VAL A 4 0.25 -12.96 6.77
C VAL A 4 -0.36 -11.58 6.65
N LYS A 5 -0.25 -10.80 7.72
CA LYS A 5 -0.58 -9.37 7.72
C LYS A 5 0.64 -8.56 7.30
N LEU A 6 0.43 -7.61 6.39
CA LEU A 6 1.48 -6.70 5.92
C LEU A 6 1.06 -5.25 6.16
N PRO A 7 1.99 -4.37 6.56
CA PRO A 7 1.73 -2.93 6.57
C PRO A 7 1.21 -2.46 5.21
N LYS A 8 0.22 -1.56 5.20
CA LYS A 8 -0.42 -1.04 3.98
C LYS A 8 0.57 -0.64 2.88
N LYS A 9 1.65 0.05 3.24
CA LYS A 9 2.69 0.48 2.29
C LYS A 9 3.40 -0.70 1.64
N ILE A 10 3.84 -1.69 2.41
CA ILE A 10 4.51 -2.91 1.91
C ILE A 10 3.56 -3.75 1.06
N ALA A 11 2.31 -3.89 1.49
CA ALA A 11 1.28 -4.60 0.73
C ALA A 11 1.01 -3.95 -0.64
N ASN A 12 1.02 -2.62 -0.72
CA ASN A 12 0.85 -1.87 -1.97
C ASN A 12 2.10 -1.97 -2.86
N ASP A 13 3.29 -1.81 -2.29
CA ASP A 13 4.56 -1.96 -2.99
C ASP A 13 4.66 -3.37 -3.63
N LEU A 14 4.31 -4.42 -2.87
CA LEU A 14 4.30 -5.79 -3.35
C LEU A 14 3.26 -6.03 -4.46
N LYS A 15 2.07 -5.43 -4.33
CA LYS A 15 1.02 -5.49 -5.37
C LYS A 15 1.47 -4.82 -6.66
N LEU A 16 2.10 -3.65 -6.54
CA LEU A 16 2.59 -2.87 -7.67
C LEU A 16 3.73 -3.61 -8.38
N MET A 17 4.68 -4.16 -7.63
CA MET A 17 5.73 -5.04 -8.17
C MET A 17 5.14 -6.22 -8.94
N ARG A 18 4.14 -6.93 -8.38
CA ARG A 18 3.49 -8.05 -9.09
C ARG A 18 2.87 -7.60 -10.41
N LYS A 19 2.21 -6.43 -10.45
CA LYS A 19 1.63 -5.88 -11.69
C LYS A 19 2.70 -5.55 -12.73
N MET A 20 3.79 -4.91 -12.29
CA MET A 20 4.92 -4.57 -13.16
C MET A 20 5.55 -5.82 -13.78
N VAL A 21 5.63 -6.91 -13.01
CA VAL A 21 6.18 -8.21 -13.46
C VAL A 21 5.27 -8.88 -14.50
N THR A 22 3.95 -8.72 -14.38
CA THR A 22 2.99 -9.31 -15.32
C THR A 22 2.79 -8.53 -16.62
N HIS A 23 3.22 -7.27 -16.68
CA HIS A 23 2.97 -6.41 -17.84
C HIS A 23 4.16 -6.24 -18.78
N GLU A 24 5.39 -6.58 -18.38
CA GLU A 24 6.53 -6.53 -19.29
C GLU A 24 7.74 -7.30 -18.73
N LYS A 25 8.59 -7.81 -19.63
CA LYS A 25 9.78 -8.68 -19.42
C LYS A 25 10.86 -8.17 -18.45
N TYR A 26 10.67 -7.05 -17.75
CA TYR A 26 11.78 -6.19 -17.37
C TYR A 26 11.98 -5.96 -15.87
N LEU A 27 11.04 -6.32 -14.98
CA LEU A 27 11.09 -5.81 -13.58
C LEU A 27 11.32 -6.84 -12.47
N PHE A 28 11.04 -8.13 -12.68
CA PHE A 28 11.39 -9.15 -11.67
C PHE A 28 12.90 -9.24 -11.46
N ASN A 29 13.68 -8.93 -12.51
CA ASN A 29 15.13 -8.94 -12.47
C ASN A 29 15.72 -7.80 -11.61
N LYS A 30 15.01 -6.71 -11.29
CA LYS A 30 15.59 -5.60 -10.50
C LYS A 30 15.64 -5.86 -8.99
N VAL A 31 14.65 -6.56 -8.42
CA VAL A 31 14.73 -7.02 -7.02
C VAL A 31 15.90 -8.00 -6.86
N PHE A 32 16.13 -8.84 -7.86
CA PHE A 32 17.33 -9.68 -7.93
C PHE A 32 18.60 -8.88 -8.27
N TYR A 33 18.53 -7.81 -9.07
CA TYR A 33 19.67 -6.98 -9.50
C TYR A 33 20.41 -6.33 -8.33
N GLU A 34 19.68 -5.72 -7.39
CA GLU A 34 20.30 -5.12 -6.20
C GLU A 34 20.88 -6.20 -5.26
N LEU A 35 20.43 -7.46 -5.40
CA LEU A 35 20.95 -8.62 -4.68
C LEU A 35 22.10 -9.35 -5.42
N SER A 36 22.16 -9.29 -6.75
CA SER A 36 23.05 -10.11 -7.60
C SER A 36 24.13 -9.31 -8.34
N GLY A 37 23.98 -7.99 -8.47
CA GLY A 37 24.92 -7.13 -9.19
C GLY A 37 24.83 -7.18 -10.74
N GLU A 38 23.80 -7.81 -11.32
CA GLU A 38 23.68 -8.01 -12.78
C GLU A 38 22.73 -7.03 -13.52
N THR A 39 23.26 -6.27 -14.47
CA THR A 39 22.55 -5.21 -15.22
C THR A 39 21.21 -5.67 -15.84
N VAL A 40 20.12 -4.98 -15.51
CA VAL A 40 18.79 -5.27 -16.07
C VAL A 40 18.59 -4.53 -17.38
N VAL A 41 18.51 -5.27 -18.48
CA VAL A 41 18.21 -4.75 -19.83
C VAL A 41 16.91 -3.92 -19.78
N GLY A 42 16.90 -2.72 -20.37
CA GLY A 42 15.69 -1.88 -20.50
C GLY A 42 15.34 -0.99 -19.30
N PHE A 43 16.03 -1.13 -18.15
CA PHE A 43 15.82 -0.21 -17.02
C PHE A 43 16.35 1.20 -17.37
N ASP A 44 17.47 1.29 -18.07
CA ASP A 44 18.10 2.56 -18.44
C ASP A 44 17.29 3.40 -19.44
N ASP A 45 16.29 2.80 -20.09
CA ASP A 45 15.42 3.49 -21.04
C ASP A 45 14.21 4.16 -20.36
N LEU A 46 13.96 3.88 -19.08
CA LEU A 46 12.85 4.49 -18.33
C LEU A 46 13.09 5.98 -18.01
N PRO A 47 12.02 6.80 -17.97
CA PRO A 47 12.10 8.15 -17.44
C PRO A 47 12.69 8.17 -16.02
N LYS A 48 13.48 9.20 -15.72
CA LYS A 48 14.18 9.34 -14.43
C LYS A 48 13.23 9.24 -13.22
N GLU A 49 12.04 9.81 -13.33
CA GLU A 49 11.02 9.78 -12.27
C GLU A 49 10.55 8.35 -12.00
N GLN A 50 10.22 7.59 -13.04
CA GLN A 50 9.82 6.19 -12.91
C GLN A 50 10.94 5.32 -12.33
N LYS A 51 12.19 5.58 -12.70
CA LYS A 51 13.36 4.89 -12.13
C LYS A 51 13.49 5.14 -10.63
N ALA A 52 13.27 6.38 -10.19
CA ALA A 52 13.34 6.76 -8.78
C ALA A 52 12.23 6.06 -7.98
N ASP A 53 11.00 6.07 -8.48
CA ASP A 53 9.86 5.39 -7.84
C ASP A 53 10.10 3.89 -7.72
N ILE A 54 10.59 3.24 -8.79
CA ILE A 54 10.92 1.82 -8.76
C ILE A 54 12.04 1.52 -7.77
N HIS A 55 13.10 2.34 -7.74
CA HIS A 55 14.20 2.16 -6.78
C HIS A 55 13.71 2.26 -5.34
N ASP A 56 12.86 3.23 -5.03
CA ASP A 56 12.30 3.44 -3.70
C ASP A 56 11.40 2.27 -3.25
N ILE A 57 10.57 1.74 -4.17
CA ILE A 57 9.75 0.53 -3.93
C ILE A 57 10.66 -0.69 -3.64
N VAL A 58 11.65 -0.94 -4.50
CA VAL A 58 12.55 -2.10 -4.36
C VAL A 58 13.36 -2.01 -3.07
N SER A 59 13.93 -0.83 -2.78
CA SER A 59 14.68 -0.59 -1.54
C SER A 59 13.85 -0.88 -0.29
N ARG A 60 12.59 -0.42 -0.24
CA ARG A 60 11.70 -0.70 0.90
C ARG A 60 11.37 -2.18 1.04
N LEU A 61 11.05 -2.85 -0.07
CA LEU A 61 10.76 -4.28 -0.05
C LEU A 61 11.99 -5.10 0.35
N TYR A 62 13.18 -4.69 -0.07
CA TYR A 62 14.44 -5.32 0.33
C TYR A 62 14.69 -5.18 1.83
N ILE A 63 14.60 -3.97 2.38
CA ILE A 63 14.74 -3.74 3.83
C ILE A 63 13.71 -4.57 4.59
N PHE A 64 12.45 -4.54 4.17
CA PHE A 64 11.39 -5.32 4.82
C PHE A 64 11.65 -6.82 4.76
N MET A 65 12.08 -7.35 3.61
CA MET A 65 12.45 -8.76 3.44
C MET A 65 13.63 -9.14 4.34
N LYS A 66 14.63 -8.27 4.44
CA LYS A 66 15.82 -8.49 5.28
C LYS A 66 15.44 -8.60 6.75
N ASP A 67 14.55 -7.72 7.22
CA ASP A 67 14.12 -7.69 8.62
C ASP A 67 13.04 -8.75 8.93
N ASN A 68 12.23 -9.14 7.93
CA ASN A 68 11.06 -10.02 8.10
C ASN A 68 10.98 -11.11 7.01
N PRO A 69 12.02 -11.95 6.84
CA PRO A 69 12.13 -12.86 5.68
C PRO A 69 10.97 -13.86 5.61
N ASN A 70 10.59 -14.47 6.73
CA ASN A 70 9.50 -15.45 6.77
C ASN A 70 8.14 -14.83 6.41
N VAL A 71 7.89 -13.60 6.87
CA VAL A 71 6.66 -12.86 6.56
C VAL A 71 6.62 -12.54 5.07
N TYR A 72 7.73 -12.06 4.52
CA TYR A 72 7.84 -11.75 3.09
C TYR A 72 7.61 -12.98 2.20
N TYR A 73 8.29 -14.10 2.47
CA TYR A 73 8.10 -15.33 1.69
C TYR A 73 6.70 -15.91 1.84
N THR A 74 6.11 -15.85 3.03
CA THR A 74 4.72 -16.30 3.23
C THR A 74 3.74 -15.42 2.46
N ALA A 75 3.93 -14.10 2.43
CA ALA A 75 3.12 -13.20 1.61
C ALA A 75 3.23 -13.50 0.11
N LEU A 76 4.43 -13.91 -0.35
CA LEU A 76 4.66 -14.31 -1.72
C LEU A 76 3.95 -15.61 -2.10
N ILE A 77 4.05 -16.65 -1.26
CA ILE A 77 3.55 -18.00 -1.55
C ILE A 77 2.06 -18.15 -1.21
N ASN A 78 1.66 -17.70 -0.02
CA ASN A 78 0.31 -17.92 0.53
C ASN A 78 -0.61 -16.71 0.38
N GLY A 79 -0.07 -15.55 0.00
CA GLY A 79 -0.78 -14.28 -0.03
C GLY A 79 -0.78 -13.56 1.32
N TYR A 80 -1.38 -12.36 1.34
CA TYR A 80 -1.35 -11.45 2.48
C TYR A 80 -2.67 -10.72 2.66
N GLU A 81 -2.85 -10.15 3.85
CA GLU A 81 -3.89 -9.20 4.21
C GLU A 81 -3.24 -7.85 4.56
N ILE A 82 -3.96 -6.76 4.31
CA ILE A 82 -3.49 -5.41 4.65
C ILE A 82 -3.75 -5.17 6.14
N GLU A 83 -2.69 -4.88 6.87
CA GLU A 83 -2.76 -4.33 8.20
C GLU A 83 -2.82 -2.81 8.12
N LEU A 84 -3.89 -2.27 8.71
CA LEU A 84 -4.14 -0.84 8.81
C LEU A 84 -3.90 -0.40 10.25
N THR A 85 -3.22 0.74 10.42
CA THR A 85 -3.15 1.42 11.72
C THR A 85 -4.55 1.92 12.13
N PRO A 86 -4.79 2.23 13.42
CA PRO A 86 -6.04 2.85 13.86
C PRO A 86 -6.41 4.10 13.04
N GLU A 87 -5.42 4.94 12.73
CA GLU A 87 -5.60 6.16 11.93
C GLU A 87 -5.98 5.83 10.49
N GLU A 88 -5.34 4.84 9.88
CA GLU A 88 -5.66 4.40 8.52
C GLU A 88 -7.06 3.79 8.44
N LYS A 89 -7.51 3.06 9.47
CA LYS A 89 -8.89 2.55 9.55
C LYS A 89 -9.91 3.67 9.64
N LEU A 90 -9.63 4.70 10.44
CA LEU A 90 -10.50 5.87 10.54
C LEU A 90 -10.55 6.66 9.23
N GLN A 91 -9.42 6.83 8.56
CA GLN A 91 -9.38 7.50 7.27
C GLN A 91 -10.15 6.71 6.20
N GLU A 92 -9.99 5.38 6.15
CA GLU A 92 -10.74 4.56 5.20
C GLU A 92 -12.25 4.58 5.49
N LEU A 93 -12.64 4.63 6.76
CA LEU A 93 -14.03 4.84 7.14
C LEU A 93 -14.53 6.19 6.62
N TYR A 94 -13.77 7.27 6.84
CA TYR A 94 -14.11 8.60 6.34
C TYR A 94 -14.32 8.60 4.83
N ASP A 95 -13.33 8.10 4.07
CA ASP A 95 -13.36 8.10 2.60
C ASP A 95 -14.54 7.28 2.05
N ASN A 96 -14.89 6.18 2.71
CA ASN A 96 -16.04 5.34 2.31
C ASN A 96 -17.38 6.06 2.55
N TYR A 97 -17.51 6.77 3.66
CA TYR A 97 -18.69 7.58 3.95
C TYR A 97 -18.79 8.79 3.03
N GLU A 98 -17.67 9.46 2.76
CA GLU A 98 -17.59 10.56 1.79
C GLU A 98 -18.05 10.10 0.41
N LYS A 99 -17.48 9.03 -0.14
CA LYS A 99 -17.90 8.49 -1.45
C LYS A 99 -19.39 8.14 -1.50
N ARG A 100 -19.94 7.61 -0.42
CA ARG A 100 -21.35 7.17 -0.36
C ARG A 100 -22.34 8.33 -0.30
N PHE A 101 -22.00 9.41 0.40
CA PHE A 101 -22.98 10.44 0.76
C PHE A 101 -22.67 11.83 0.20
N LEU A 102 -21.45 12.09 -0.31
CA LEU A 102 -21.06 13.38 -0.90
C LEU A 102 -21.99 13.82 -2.05
N LEU A 103 -22.55 12.84 -2.78
CA LEU A 103 -23.47 13.07 -3.90
C LEU A 103 -24.95 12.86 -3.53
N SER A 104 -25.27 12.53 -2.27
CA SER A 104 -26.66 12.32 -1.87
C SER A 104 -27.43 13.64 -1.88
N GLN A 105 -28.56 13.66 -2.57
CA GLN A 105 -29.52 14.77 -2.52
C GLN A 105 -30.51 14.64 -1.36
N ASN A 106 -30.42 13.56 -0.58
CA ASN A 106 -31.25 13.35 0.59
C ASN A 106 -30.67 14.08 1.80
N SER A 107 -31.41 15.06 2.34
CA SER A 107 -30.99 15.87 3.48
C SER A 107 -30.76 15.06 4.77
N ALA A 108 -31.51 13.97 4.98
CA ALA A 108 -31.32 13.10 6.13
C ALA A 108 -30.00 12.32 6.05
N GLU A 109 -29.66 11.83 4.85
CA GLU A 109 -28.39 11.15 4.60
C GLU A 109 -27.19 12.11 4.69
N LYS A 110 -27.37 13.35 4.22
CA LYS A 110 -26.35 14.40 4.34
C LYS A 110 -26.06 14.79 5.80
N ASN A 111 -27.11 14.91 6.62
CA ASN A 111 -26.95 15.20 8.06
C ASN A 111 -26.30 14.02 8.80
N TYR A 112 -26.69 12.79 8.47
CA TYR A 112 -26.06 11.58 9.00
C TYR A 112 -24.57 11.53 8.64
N TYR A 113 -24.23 11.81 7.38
CA TYR A 113 -22.85 11.93 6.90
C TYR A 113 -22.04 12.98 7.69
N GLN A 114 -22.59 14.19 7.88
CA GLN A 114 -21.92 15.23 8.65
C GLN A 114 -21.64 14.80 10.09
N GLY A 115 -22.57 14.11 10.74
CA GLY A 115 -22.38 13.56 12.09
C GLY A 115 -21.28 12.49 12.15
N VAL A 116 -21.24 11.57 11.18
CA VAL A 116 -20.20 10.54 11.09
C VAL A 116 -18.83 11.16 10.84
N CYS A 117 -18.71 12.07 9.87
CA CYS A 117 -17.46 12.76 9.58
C CYS A 117 -16.94 13.54 10.79
N HIS A 118 -17.82 14.26 11.49
CA HIS A 118 -17.47 14.96 12.72
C HIS A 118 -16.96 14.00 13.80
N GLY A 119 -17.62 12.86 14.01
CA GLY A 119 -17.19 11.84 14.94
C GLY A 119 -15.83 11.23 14.60
N ILE A 120 -15.56 10.99 13.31
CA ILE A 120 -14.27 10.48 12.84
C ILE A 120 -13.16 11.51 13.05
N THR A 121 -13.42 12.79 12.76
CA THR A 121 -12.46 13.88 13.01
C THR A 121 -12.07 13.94 14.48
N ILE A 122 -13.06 13.91 15.39
CA ILE A 122 -12.80 13.91 16.84
C ILE A 122 -12.00 12.67 17.27
N ALA A 123 -12.36 11.48 16.78
CA ALA A 123 -11.63 10.24 17.11
C ALA A 123 -10.16 10.31 16.68
N ARG A 124 -9.89 10.86 15.49
CA ARG A 124 -8.54 11.06 14.96
C ARG A 124 -7.74 12.07 15.78
N GLU A 125 -8.35 13.18 16.19
CA GLU A 125 -7.70 14.19 17.05
C GLU A 125 -7.35 13.66 18.44
N ASN A 126 -8.14 12.73 18.98
CA ASN A 126 -7.90 12.13 20.29
C ASN A 126 -6.89 10.99 20.26
N LEU A 127 -6.77 10.24 19.16
CA LEU A 127 -5.68 9.26 18.95
C LEU A 127 -4.29 9.90 18.96
N ILE A 128 -4.17 11.15 18.47
CA ILE A 128 -2.91 11.91 18.48
C ILE A 128 -2.48 12.33 19.90
N LYS A 129 -3.38 12.27 20.89
CA LYS A 129 -3.13 12.72 22.27
C LYS A 129 -2.74 11.59 23.24
N LEU A 130 -2.72 10.33 22.78
CA LEU A 130 -2.29 9.15 23.55
C LEU A 130 -0.87 8.72 23.15
#